data_AF-A0A2E3D9J9-F1
#
_entry.id   AF-A0A2E3D9J9-F1
#
_cell.length_a   1.000
_cell.length_b   1.000
_cell.length_c   1.000
_cell.angle_alpha   90.00
_cell.angle_beta   90.00
_cell.angle_gamma   90.00
#
_symmetry.space_group_name_H-M   'P 1'
#
loop_
_entity.id
_entity.type
_entity.pdbx_description
1 polymer ?
#
loop_
_entity_poly.entity_id
_entity_poly.type
_entity_poly.pdbx_seq_one_letter_code
_entity_poly.pdbx_strand_id
1 'polypeptide(L)' 'MNFWLMAIGVGLIFHGLLILWVGGLPWALRSGKKPYFEKGSPQAFQIFWLDQYSYIGLTLSGGGLIILFNGWAI' A
#
# COMPACT_ATOMS: atom_id res chain seq x y z
N MET A 1 19.47 -12.01 11.50
CA MET A 1 18.99 -11.20 10.35
C MET A 1 20.08 -10.43 9.62
N ASN A 2 20.17 -10.58 8.28
CA ASN A 2 21.09 -9.80 7.42
C ASN A 2 20.69 -8.31 7.39
N PHE A 3 21.66 -7.40 7.59
CA PHE A 3 21.44 -5.94 7.52
C PHE A 3 20.68 -5.50 6.27
N TRP A 4 21.01 -6.08 5.11
CA TRP A 4 20.37 -5.75 3.85
C TRP A 4 18.88 -6.12 3.83
N LEU A 5 18.49 -7.24 4.43
CA LEU A 5 17.09 -7.64 4.54
C LEU A 5 16.32 -6.71 5.47
N MET A 6 16.93 -6.27 6.58
CA MET A 6 16.33 -5.27 7.46
C MET A 6 16.13 -3.93 6.73
N ALA A 7 17.16 -3.45 6.03
CA ALA A 7 17.09 -2.20 5.27
C ALA A 7 15.99 -2.26 4.20
N ILE A 8 15.87 -3.37 3.47
CA ILE A 8 14.80 -3.60 2.49
C ILE A 8 13.43 -3.63 3.20
N GLY A 9 13.27 -4.40 4.27
CA GLY A 9 12.01 -4.51 5.00
C GLY A 9 11.51 -3.15 5.51
N VAL A 10 12.39 -2.38 6.15
CA VAL A 10 12.06 -1.02 6.62
C VAL A 10 11.77 -0.08 5.45
N GLY A 11 12.54 -0.16 4.35
CA GLY A 11 12.32 0.66 3.16
C GLY A 11 10.96 0.40 2.49
N LEU A 12 10.55 -0.86 2.42
CA LEU A 12 9.24 -1.28 1.92
C LEU A 12 8.11 -0.80 2.84
N ILE A 13 8.27 -0.94 4.15
CA ILE A 13 7.29 -0.42 5.12
C ILE A 13 7.16 1.09 4.97
N PHE A 14 8.27 1.82 4.94
CA PHE A 14 8.28 3.27 4.82
C PHE A 14 7.57 3.73 3.54
N HIS A 15 7.93 3.17 2.38
CA HIS A 15 7.27 3.51 1.11
C HIS A 15 5.79 3.14 1.10
N GLY A 16 5.45 1.95 1.62
CA GLY A 16 4.07 1.50 1.71
C GLY A 16 3.22 2.44 2.57
N LEU A 17 3.73 2.83 3.74
CA LEU A 17 3.06 3.75 4.65
C LEU A 17 2.97 5.17 4.07
N LEU A 18 3.98 5.64 3.32
CA LEU A 18 3.92 6.93 2.64
C LEU A 18 2.81 6.96 1.58
N ILE A 19 2.69 5.89 0.78
CA ILE A 19 1.60 5.75 -0.19
C ILE A 19 0.24 5.72 0.51
N LEU A 20 0.11 4.98 1.60
CA LEU A 20 -1.13 4.91 2.38
C LEU A 20 -1.46 6.23 3.09
N TRP A 21 -0.47 7.01 3.49
CA TRP A 21 -0.68 8.33 4.07
C TRP A 21 -1.26 9.29 3.03
N VAL A 22 -0.72 9.29 1.81
CA VAL A 22 -1.18 10.18 0.74
C VAL A 22 -2.48 9.70 0.10
N GLY A 23 -2.56 8.42 -0.25
CA GLY A 23 -3.69 7.82 -0.97
C GLY A 23 -4.82 7.32 -0.07
N GLY A 24 -4.56 7.09 1.21
CA GLY A 24 -5.44 6.37 2.14
C GLY A 24 -5.41 4.85 1.93
N LEU A 25 -6.21 4.12 2.71
CA LEU A 25 -6.43 2.67 2.52
C LEU A 25 -7.18 2.38 1.20
N PRO A 26 -7.14 1.17 0.62
CA PRO A 26 -8.01 0.83 -0.50
C PRO A 26 -9.48 0.94 -0.12
N TRP A 27 -10.34 1.27 -1.07
CA TRP A 27 -11.77 1.46 -0.84
C TRP A 27 -12.45 0.22 -0.25
N ALA A 28 -11.95 -0.98 -0.55
CA ALA A 28 -12.45 -2.22 0.04
C ALA A 28 -12.26 -2.30 1.58
N LEU A 29 -11.32 -1.54 2.13
CA LEU A 29 -11.04 -1.48 3.57
C LEU A 29 -11.54 -0.19 4.23
N ARG A 30 -12.16 0.72 3.46
CA ARG A 30 -12.75 1.95 4.01
C ARG A 30 -14.17 1.68 4.46
N SER A 31 -14.59 2.36 5.52
CA SER A 31 -15.99 2.37 5.96
C SER A 31 -16.92 3.14 5.02
N GLY A 32 -16.37 4.08 4.25
CA GLY A 32 -17.13 4.90 3.29
C GLY A 32 -17.35 4.22 1.94
N LYS A 33 -18.42 4.63 1.25
CA LYS A 33 -18.69 4.17 -0.13
C LYS A 33 -17.72 4.81 -1.11
N LYS A 34 -17.25 4.02 -2.08
CA LYS A 34 -16.46 4.53 -3.20
C LYS A 34 -17.30 5.52 -4.02
N PRO A 35 -16.78 6.73 -4.32
CA PRO A 35 -17.44 7.68 -5.19
C PRO A 35 -17.76 7.07 -6.55
N TYR A 36 -18.93 7.43 -7.09
CA TYR A 36 -19.33 7.04 -8.43
C TYR A 36 -19.00 8.16 -9.41
N PHE A 37 -18.38 7.78 -10.53
CA PHE A 37 -18.12 8.66 -11.67
C PHE A 37 -18.54 7.94 -12.95
N GLU A 38 -18.87 8.70 -13.99
CA GLU A 38 -19.21 8.14 -15.30
C GLU A 38 -18.06 7.30 -15.84
N LYS A 39 -18.37 6.11 -16.36
CA LYS A 39 -17.37 5.20 -16.94
C LYS A 39 -16.67 5.88 -18.11
N GLY A 40 -15.34 5.81 -18.14
CA GLY A 40 -14.52 6.46 -19.16
C GLY A 40 -14.20 7.93 -18.88
N SER A 41 -14.78 8.53 -17.84
CA SER A 41 -14.39 9.88 -17.40
C SER A 41 -12.97 9.88 -16.80
N PRO A 42 -12.23 11.01 -16.92
CA PRO A 42 -10.94 11.18 -16.25
C PRO A 42 -11.01 10.94 -14.73
N GLN A 43 -12.12 11.31 -14.09
CA GLN A 43 -12.34 11.14 -12.66
C GLN A 43 -12.48 9.66 -12.28
N ALA A 44 -13.18 8.86 -13.09
CA ALA A 44 -13.28 7.42 -12.90
C ALA A 44 -11.89 6.74 -13.00
N PHE A 45 -11.06 7.18 -13.95
CA PHE A 45 -9.69 6.70 -14.07
C PHE A 45 -8.82 7.09 -12.87
N GLN A 46 -8.86 8.36 -12.46
CA GLN A 46 -8.11 8.86 -11.32
C GLN A 46 -8.43 8.10 -10.03
N ILE A 47 -9.73 7.90 -9.73
CA ILE A 47 -10.10 7.21 -8.49
C ILE A 47 -9.77 5.71 -8.55
N PHE A 48 -9.84 5.09 -9.73
CA PHE A 48 -9.38 3.73 -9.92
C PHE A 48 -7.88 3.64 -9.62
N TRP A 49 -7.08 4.56 -10.15
CA TRP A 49 -5.64 4.55 -10.00
C TRP A 49 -5.18 4.82 -8.57
N LEU A 50 -5.81 5.78 -7.88
CA LEU A 50 -5.58 6.02 -6.44
C LEU A 50 -5.85 4.75 -5.61
N ASP A 51 -6.91 4.01 -5.92
CA ASP A 51 -7.24 2.75 -5.24
C ASP A 51 -6.16 1.68 -5.49
N GLN A 52 -5.64 1.56 -6.72
CA GLN A 52 -4.53 0.64 -7.03
C GLN A 52 -3.24 1.01 -6.30
N TYR A 53 -2.92 2.31 -6.23
CA TYR A 53 -1.80 2.79 -5.44
C TYR A 53 -1.95 2.42 -3.95
N SER A 54 -3.14 2.56 -3.37
CA SER A 54 -3.38 2.11 -2.00
C SER A 54 -3.12 0.61 -1.80
N TYR A 55 -3.46 -0.24 -2.77
CA TYR A 55 -3.12 -1.69 -2.70
C TYR A 55 -1.61 -1.94 -2.79
N ILE A 56 -0.88 -1.17 -3.61
CA ILE A 56 0.60 -1.21 -3.63
C ILE A 56 1.12 -0.82 -2.24
N GLY A 57 0.58 0.25 -1.65
CA GLY A 57 0.94 0.70 -0.31
C GLY A 57 0.80 -0.42 0.74
N LEU A 58 -0.36 -1.07 0.78
CA LEU A 58 -0.59 -2.23 1.67
C LEU A 58 0.36 -3.38 1.40
N THR A 59 0.60 -3.71 0.13
CA THR A 59 1.45 -4.84 -0.26
C THR A 59 2.90 -4.59 0.17
N LEU A 60 3.41 -3.38 -0.02
CA LEU A 60 4.75 -3.00 0.42
C LEU A 60 4.86 -3.01 1.95
N SER A 61 3.86 -2.45 2.66
CA SER A 61 3.85 -2.48 4.13
C SER A 61 3.77 -3.90 4.68
N GLY A 62 2.85 -4.73 4.18
CA GLY A 62 2.71 -6.12 4.60
C GLY A 62 3.91 -6.98 4.25
N GLY A 63 4.41 -6.87 3.02
CA GLY A 63 5.62 -7.57 2.57
C GLY A 63 6.85 -7.17 3.37
N GLY A 64 7.02 -5.88 3.66
CA GLY A 64 8.11 -5.40 4.51
C GLY A 64 8.02 -5.93 5.95
N LEU A 65 6.81 -5.98 6.54
CA LEU A 65 6.60 -6.62 7.85
C LEU A 65 6.95 -8.12 7.81
N ILE A 66 6.51 -8.84 6.78
CA ILE A 66 6.83 -10.26 6.59
C ILE A 66 8.35 -10.47 6.53
N ILE A 67 9.08 -9.63 5.78
CA ILE A 67 10.55 -9.72 5.69
C ILE A 67 11.20 -9.49 7.05
N LEU A 68 10.74 -8.48 7.81
CA LEU A 68 11.28 -8.23 9.14
C LEU A 68 10.99 -9.43 10.06
N PHE A 69 9.74 -9.87 10.20
CA PHE A 69 9.38 -10.95 11.12
C PHE A 69 10.01 -12.30 10.75
N ASN A 70 10.10 -12.66 9.47
CA ASN A 70 10.77 -13.90 9.06
C ASN A 70 12.29 -13.80 9.18
N GLY A 71 12.88 -12.62 8.99
CA GLY A 71 14.31 -12.45 9.23
C GLY A 71 14.70 -12.43 10.71
N TRP A 72 13.74 -12.19 11.63
CA TRP A 72 13.91 -12.36 13.08
C TRP A 72 13.80 -13.83 13.54
N ALA A 73 13.07 -14.68 12.80
CA ALA A 73 12.84 -16.09 13.14
C ALA A 73 13.96 -17.04 12.67
N ILE A 74 14.97 -16.53 11.96
CA ILE A 74 16.12 -17.26 11.41
C ILE A 74 17.43 -16.71 11.98
#